data_AF-A0A9Q3GMY8-F1
#
_entry.id   AF-A0A9Q3GMY8-F1
#
_cell.length_a   1.000
_cell.length_b   1.000
_cell.length_c   1.000
_cell.angle_alpha   90.00
_cell.angle_beta   90.00
_cell.angle_gamma   90.00
#
_symmetry.space_group_name_H-M   'P 1'
#
loop_
_entity.id
_entity.type
_entity.pdbx_description
1 polymer ?
#
loop_
_entity_poly.entity_id
_entity_poly.type
_entity_poly.pdbx_seq_one_letter_code
_entity_poly.pdbx_strand_id
1 'polypeptide(L)'
;MTVLEPIYPITDQIVIDCGATHHMFNNIKLFTDFPKSIRSEVATGDSQSQLMETGIGKVTLKCNNKILKLENCLLVPSLKCNLISMLKLFKNQLTVHCQNNVFSLVSNNKVLLTGEIINRLMYIKYNLPSASLTTSEKHPWHNRLGIPVPSVLKYLGLSNEET
;
A
#
# COMPACT_ATOMS: atom_id res chain seq x y z
N MET A 1 -19.60 -23.59 20.92
CA MET A 1 -19.40 -23.27 19.49
C MET A 1 -18.32 -22.22 19.42
N THR A 2 -17.06 -22.65 19.27
CA THR A 2 -15.90 -21.76 19.33
C THR A 2 -15.79 -21.06 17.98
N VAL A 3 -16.03 -19.74 17.96
CA VAL A 3 -15.65 -18.90 16.84
C VAL A 3 -14.12 -18.95 16.74
N LEU A 4 -13.60 -19.61 15.70
CA LEU A 4 -12.18 -19.56 15.39
C LEU A 4 -11.86 -18.13 14.99
N GLU A 5 -11.06 -17.44 15.82
CA GLU A 5 -10.53 -16.14 15.45
C GLU A 5 -9.70 -16.26 14.15
N PRO A 6 -9.72 -15.25 13.27
CA PRO A 6 -8.90 -15.29 12.07
C PRO A 6 -7.43 -15.39 12.49
N ILE A 7 -6.74 -16.40 11.94
CA ILE A 7 -5.35 -16.79 12.29
C ILE A 7 -4.31 -15.70 11.94
N TYR A 8 -4.74 -14.55 11.41
CA TYR A 8 -3.88 -13.41 11.09
C TYR A 8 -4.58 -12.07 11.34
N PRO A 9 -3.87 -11.04 11.83
CA PRO A 9 -4.38 -9.67 11.82
C PRO A 9 -4.64 -9.24 10.36
N ILE A 10 -5.91 -9.00 10.04
CA ILE A 10 -6.43 -8.74 8.67
C ILE A 10 -5.78 -7.49 8.04
N THR A 11 -5.22 -6.58 8.85
CA THR A 11 -4.73 -5.27 8.44
C THR A 11 -3.48 -5.30 7.56
N ASP A 12 -2.66 -6.34 7.66
CA ASP A 12 -1.40 -6.48 6.91
C ASP A 12 -1.53 -7.39 5.68
N GLN A 13 -2.73 -7.82 5.34
CA GLN A 13 -2.98 -8.69 4.19
C GLN A 13 -3.46 -7.89 2.97
N ILE A 14 -3.17 -8.42 1.78
CA ILE A 14 -3.68 -7.92 0.52
C ILE A 14 -4.49 -9.03 -0.15
N VAL A 15 -5.74 -8.72 -0.49
CA VAL A 15 -6.61 -9.60 -1.28
C VAL A 15 -6.55 -9.20 -2.75
N ILE A 16 -6.46 -10.19 -3.62
CA ILE A 16 -6.69 -10.01 -5.06
C ILE A 16 -8.19 -10.07 -5.32
N ASP A 17 -8.74 -8.97 -5.82
CA ASP A 17 -10.18 -8.81 -6.02
C ASP A 17 -10.52 -8.53 -7.49
N CYS A 18 -11.37 -9.36 -8.08
CA CYS A 18 -11.87 -9.17 -9.45
C CYS A 18 -13.02 -8.16 -9.54
N GLY A 19 -13.73 -7.91 -8.43
CA GLY A 19 -14.81 -6.92 -8.34
C GLY A 19 -14.32 -5.50 -8.11
N ALA A 20 -13.08 -5.34 -7.62
CA ALA A 20 -12.49 -4.02 -7.43
C ALA A 20 -12.08 -3.38 -8.77
N THR A 21 -12.52 -2.14 -8.99
CA THR A 21 -12.09 -1.34 -10.14
C THR A 21 -10.78 -0.60 -9.88
N HIS A 22 -10.33 -0.48 -8.63
CA HIS A 22 -9.12 0.22 -8.22
C HIS A 22 -8.28 -0.63 -7.26
N HIS A 23 -6.96 -0.40 -7.25
CA HIS A 23 -6.14 -0.84 -6.13
C HIS A 23 -6.41 0.11 -4.95
N MET A 24 -6.67 -0.44 -3.78
CA MET A 24 -7.07 0.33 -2.59
C MET A 24 -6.24 -0.13 -1.39
N PHE A 25 -5.63 0.82 -0.70
CA PHE A 25 -4.77 0.56 0.44
C PHE A 25 -5.18 1.43 1.63
N ASN A 26 -5.13 0.88 2.83
CA ASN A 26 -5.53 1.59 4.05
C ASN A 26 -4.38 2.32 4.75
N ASN A 27 -3.14 2.02 4.38
CA ASN A 27 -1.94 2.53 5.05
C ASN A 27 -1.07 3.33 4.08
N ILE A 28 -0.91 4.62 4.37
CA ILE A 28 -0.08 5.53 3.59
C ILE A 28 1.40 5.09 3.51
N LYS A 29 1.90 4.30 4.48
CA LYS A 29 3.27 3.78 4.47
C LYS A 29 3.56 2.81 3.33
N LEU A 30 2.53 2.26 2.68
CA LEU A 30 2.67 1.39 1.51
C LEU A 30 2.93 2.16 0.21
N PHE A 31 2.68 3.47 0.22
CA PHE A 31 2.87 4.32 -0.96
C PHE A 31 4.33 4.76 -1.08
N THR A 32 4.85 4.71 -2.31
CA THR A 32 6.23 5.12 -2.62
C THR A 32 6.37 6.60 -2.92
N ASP A 33 5.27 7.27 -3.21
CA ASP A 33 5.15 8.72 -3.33
C ASP A 33 4.08 9.23 -2.35
N PHE A 34 4.13 10.51 -2.00
CA PHE A 34 3.05 11.12 -1.24
C PHE A 34 1.78 11.14 -2.11
N PRO A 35 0.69 10.47 -1.69
CA PRO A 35 -0.54 10.46 -2.47
C PRO A 35 -1.06 11.88 -2.66
N LYS A 36 -1.51 12.21 -3.87
CA LYS A 36 -2.20 13.47 -4.14
C LYS A 36 -3.50 13.48 -3.33
N SER A 37 -3.70 14.52 -2.52
CA SER A 37 -4.91 14.65 -1.71
C SER A 37 -6.15 14.75 -2.59
N ILE A 38 -7.08 13.83 -2.39
CA ILE A 38 -8.38 13.76 -3.04
C ILE A 38 -9.38 13.39 -1.94
N ARG A 39 -10.65 13.77 -2.09
CA ARG A 39 -11.70 13.32 -1.19
C ARG A 39 -12.95 12.99 -2.00
N SER A 40 -13.19 11.70 -2.20
CA SER A 40 -14.37 11.19 -2.90
C SER A 40 -14.90 9.95 -2.21
N GLU A 41 -16.18 9.68 -2.41
CA GLU A 41 -16.78 8.43 -1.98
C GLU A 41 -16.36 7.30 -2.93
N VAL A 42 -16.02 6.16 -2.34
CA VAL A 42 -15.76 4.92 -3.08
C VAL A 42 -17.05 4.11 -3.08
N ALA A 43 -17.59 3.89 -4.28
CA ALA A 43 -18.75 3.02 -4.43
C ALA A 43 -18.38 1.58 -4.04
N THR A 44 -19.17 0.99 -3.14
CA THR A 44 -19.03 -0.41 -2.73
C THR A 44 -20.32 -1.18 -3.00
N GLY A 45 -20.26 -2.51 -2.92
CA GLY A 45 -21.46 -3.34 -2.98
C GLY A 45 -22.36 -3.22 -1.74
N ASP A 46 -21.88 -2.57 -0.68
CA ASP A 46 -22.63 -2.30 0.55
C ASP A 46 -22.97 -0.80 0.63
N SER A 47 -24.23 -0.49 0.30
CA SER A 47 -24.77 0.88 0.34
C SER A 47 -24.76 1.53 1.72
N GLN A 48 -24.54 0.78 2.81
CA GLN A 48 -24.47 1.33 4.16
C GLN A 48 -23.05 1.70 4.58
N SER A 49 -22.04 1.14 3.92
CA SER A 49 -20.63 1.41 4.23
C SER A 49 -20.10 2.56 3.35
N GLN A 50 -19.90 3.73 3.97
CA GLN A 50 -19.26 4.86 3.31
C GLN A 50 -17.74 4.72 3.41
N LEU A 51 -17.12 4.32 2.30
CA LEU A 51 -15.67 4.36 2.17
C LEU A 51 -15.26 5.65 1.47
N MET A 52 -14.24 6.32 2.02
CA MET A 52 -13.72 7.57 1.48
C MET A 52 -12.27 7.39 1.05
N GLU A 53 -11.99 7.69 -0.21
CA GLU A 53 -10.60 7.84 -0.66
C GLU A 53 -10.08 9.20 -0.21
N THR A 54 -8.86 9.21 0.32
CA THR A 54 -8.19 10.42 0.83
C THR A 54 -6.96 10.80 -0.01
N GLY A 55 -6.61 9.99 -1.00
CA GLY A 55 -5.60 10.34 -1.97
C GLY A 55 -5.32 9.26 -3.01
N ILE A 56 -4.54 9.64 -4.03
CA ILE A 56 -4.14 8.75 -5.13
C ILE A 56 -2.62 8.80 -5.33
N GLY A 57 -1.99 7.63 -5.42
CA GLY A 57 -0.54 7.52 -5.59
C GLY A 57 -0.08 6.18 -6.17
N LYS A 58 1.20 5.87 -5.98
CA LYS A 58 1.87 4.65 -6.42
C LYS A 58 2.25 3.78 -5.23
N VAL A 59 2.04 2.48 -5.37
CA VAL A 59 2.43 1.47 -4.38
C VAL A 59 3.44 0.52 -5.01
N THR A 60 4.54 0.26 -4.31
CA THR A 60 5.55 -0.71 -4.75
C THR A 60 5.71 -1.79 -3.69
N LEU A 61 5.49 -3.04 -4.08
CA LEU A 61 5.53 -4.19 -3.21
C LEU A 61 6.57 -5.19 -3.71
N LYS A 62 7.23 -5.91 -2.80
CA LYS A 62 8.05 -7.07 -3.12
C LYS A 62 7.26 -8.34 -2.83
N CYS A 63 6.78 -9.01 -3.87
CA CYS A 63 5.98 -10.24 -3.79
C CYS A 63 6.76 -11.38 -4.46
N ASN A 64 6.98 -12.50 -3.77
CA ASN A 64 7.68 -13.68 -4.32
C ASN A 64 9.02 -13.33 -5.01
N ASN A 65 9.82 -12.46 -4.38
CA ASN A 65 11.09 -11.91 -4.90
C ASN A 65 10.99 -11.07 -6.18
N LYS A 66 9.79 -10.70 -6.61
CA LYS A 66 9.53 -9.77 -7.72
C LYS A 66 9.01 -8.44 -7.20
N ILE A 67 9.30 -7.37 -7.91
CA ILE A 67 8.76 -6.04 -7.62
C ILE A 67 7.45 -5.86 -8.39
N LEU A 68 6.36 -5.64 -7.67
CA LEU A 68 5.06 -5.26 -8.21
C LEU A 68 4.90 -3.75 -8.03
N LYS A 69 4.80 -3.02 -9.15
CA LYS A 69 4.50 -1.58 -9.16
C LYS A 69 3.04 -1.39 -9.54
N LEU A 70 2.30 -0.70 -8.70
CA LEU A 70 0.89 -0.40 -8.90
C LEU A 70 0.74 1.12 -9.01
N GLU A 71 0.07 1.57 -10.06
CA GLU A 71 -0.21 2.98 -10.30
C GLU A 71 -1.68 3.29 -9.99
N ASN A 72 -1.98 4.57 -9.73
CA ASN A 72 -3.33 5.05 -9.45
C ASN A 72 -4.02 4.27 -8.32
N CYS A 73 -3.26 4.00 -7.25
CA CYS A 73 -3.75 3.34 -6.04
C CYS A 73 -4.49 4.37 -5.17
N LEU A 74 -5.66 4.01 -4.67
CA LEU A 74 -6.45 4.84 -3.76
C LEU A 74 -5.99 4.59 -2.32
N LEU A 75 -5.75 5.66 -1.56
CA LEU A 75 -5.63 5.60 -0.11
C LEU A 75 -7.03 5.66 0.50
N VAL A 76 -7.46 4.61 1.18
CA VAL A 76 -8.79 4.49 1.81
C VAL A 76 -8.57 4.07 3.27
N PRO A 77 -8.37 5.01 4.21
CA PRO A 77 -7.95 4.69 5.58
C PRO A 77 -8.92 3.79 6.36
N SER A 78 -10.22 3.87 6.05
CA SER A 78 -11.27 3.05 6.69
C SER A 78 -11.41 1.65 6.11
N LEU A 79 -10.63 1.30 5.08
CA LEU A 79 -10.68 0.00 4.43
C LEU A 79 -10.12 -1.10 5.35
N LYS A 80 -10.91 -2.16 5.55
CA LYS A 80 -10.57 -3.26 6.48
C LYS A 80 -9.39 -4.13 6.01
N CYS A 81 -9.23 -4.30 4.70
CA CYS A 81 -8.16 -5.10 4.10
C CYS A 81 -7.73 -4.44 2.79
N ASN A 82 -6.44 -4.47 2.48
CA ASN A 82 -5.93 -3.90 1.23
C ASN A 82 -6.41 -4.74 0.03
N LEU A 83 -6.73 -4.07 -1.08
CA LEU A 83 -7.28 -4.68 -2.28
C LEU A 83 -6.40 -4.36 -3.48
N ILE A 84 -6.03 -5.39 -4.24
CA ILE A 84 -5.48 -5.22 -5.58
C ILE A 84 -6.56 -5.63 -6.58
N SER A 85 -7.03 -4.66 -7.37
CA SER A 85 -7.83 -4.93 -8.56
C SER A 85 -7.11 -5.89 -9.50
N MET A 86 -7.64 -7.10 -9.63
CA MET A 86 -7.07 -8.14 -10.51
C MET A 86 -7.08 -7.68 -11.97
N LEU A 87 -8.15 -7.00 -12.38
CA LEU A 87 -8.35 -6.57 -13.76
C LEU A 87 -7.37 -5.47 -14.19
N LYS A 88 -6.78 -4.75 -13.24
CA LYS A 88 -5.72 -3.75 -13.50
C LYS A 88 -4.31 -4.34 -13.61
N LEU A 89 -4.12 -5.63 -13.31
CA LEU A 89 -2.79 -6.27 -13.32
C LEU A 89 -2.31 -6.72 -14.71
N PHE A 90 -3.17 -6.70 -15.73
CA PHE A 90 -2.84 -7.17 -17.07
C PHE A 90 -3.29 -6.19 -18.16
N LYS A 91 -2.71 -6.33 -19.36
CA LYS A 91 -3.11 -5.56 -20.55
C LYS A 91 -3.90 -6.38 -21.56
N ASN A 92 -3.44 -7.60 -21.85
CA ASN A 92 -3.99 -8.42 -22.93
C ASN A 92 -4.68 -9.68 -22.38
N GLN A 93 -3.93 -10.49 -21.63
CA GLN A 93 -4.42 -11.75 -21.08
C GLN A 93 -3.98 -11.92 -19.63
N LEU A 94 -4.87 -12.53 -18.84
CA LEU A 94 -4.60 -13.00 -17.49
C LEU A 94 -5.22 -14.38 -17.32
N THR A 95 -4.43 -15.32 -16.83
CA THR A 95 -4.87 -16.66 -16.45
C THR A 95 -4.68 -16.83 -14.95
N VAL A 96 -5.70 -17.36 -14.29
CA VAL A 96 -5.63 -17.73 -12.87
C VAL A 96 -5.54 -19.24 -12.78
N HIS A 97 -4.46 -19.76 -12.22
CA HIS A 97 -4.35 -21.19 -11.89
C HIS A 97 -4.51 -21.38 -10.40
N CYS A 98 -5.43 -22.24 -9.97
CA CYS A 98 -5.66 -22.56 -8.58
C CYS A 98 -5.47 -24.07 -8.36
N GLN A 99 -4.62 -24.43 -7.40
CA GLN A 99 -4.37 -25.82 -7.05
C GLN A 99 -3.94 -25.91 -5.57
N ASN A 100 -4.48 -26.86 -4.82
CA ASN A 100 -4.09 -27.14 -3.43
C ASN A 100 -4.05 -25.89 -2.52
N ASN A 101 -5.09 -25.05 -2.56
CA ASN A 101 -5.17 -23.78 -1.82
C ASN A 101 -4.06 -22.76 -2.14
N VAL A 102 -3.42 -22.89 -3.30
CA VAL A 102 -2.46 -21.92 -3.83
C VAL A 102 -3.00 -21.41 -5.16
N PHE A 103 -2.71 -20.15 -5.47
CA PHE A 103 -3.01 -19.60 -6.79
C PHE A 103 -1.76 -18.97 -7.44
N SER A 104 -1.79 -18.91 -8.76
CA SER A 104 -0.87 -18.10 -9.54
C SER A 104 -1.63 -17.26 -10.58
N LEU A 105 -1.25 -15.99 -10.68
CA LEU A 105 -1.68 -15.10 -11.74
C LEU A 105 -0.61 -15.10 -12.83
N VAL A 106 -0.98 -15.50 -14.04
CA VAL A 106 -0.09 -15.58 -15.19
C VAL A 106 -0.55 -14.57 -16.23
N SER A 107 0.33 -13.67 -16.65
CA SER A 107 0.09 -12.75 -17.77
C SER A 107 1.21 -12.91 -18.79
N ASN A 108 0.86 -12.99 -20.08
CA ASN A 108 1.83 -13.16 -21.18
C ASN A 108 2.83 -14.32 -20.93
N ASN A 109 2.33 -15.47 -20.48
CA ASN A 109 3.09 -16.69 -20.12
C ASN A 109 4.13 -16.50 -19.01
N LYS A 110 4.05 -15.42 -18.23
CA LYS A 110 4.90 -15.17 -17.07
C LYS A 110 4.05 -15.11 -15.81
N VAL A 111 4.49 -15.80 -14.77
CA VAL A 111 3.87 -15.70 -13.44
C VAL A 111 4.10 -14.28 -12.91
N LEU A 112 3.03 -13.55 -12.71
CA LEU A 112 3.00 -12.19 -12.20
C LEU A 112 3.02 -12.20 -10.67
N LEU A 113 2.14 -12.98 -10.04
CA LEU A 113 1.99 -13.12 -8.59
C LEU A 113 1.63 -14.56 -8.23
N THR A 114 1.99 -15.00 -7.02
CA THR A 114 1.44 -16.21 -6.41
C THR A 114 1.00 -15.92 -4.99
N GLY A 115 0.11 -16.75 -4.47
CA GLY A 115 -0.42 -16.56 -3.13
C GLY A 115 -1.22 -17.76 -2.65
N GLU A 116 -1.83 -17.59 -1.49
CA GLU A 116 -2.60 -18.61 -0.80
C GLU A 116 -4.10 -18.31 -0.91
N ILE A 117 -4.91 -19.35 -1.02
CA ILE A 117 -6.37 -19.26 -0.97
C ILE A 117 -6.80 -19.65 0.43
N ILE A 118 -7.32 -18.67 1.18
CA ILE A 118 -7.79 -18.87 2.56
C ILE A 118 -9.23 -18.37 2.61
N ASN A 119 -10.16 -19.17 3.14
CA ASN A 119 -11.58 -18.81 3.22
C ASN A 119 -12.18 -18.31 1.89
N ARG A 120 -11.77 -18.94 0.77
CA ARG A 120 -12.18 -18.59 -0.62
C ARG A 120 -11.70 -17.22 -1.11
N LEU A 121 -10.75 -16.58 -0.42
CA LEU A 121 -10.10 -15.34 -0.83
C LEU A 121 -8.64 -15.58 -1.22
N MET A 122 -8.18 -14.88 -2.24
CA MET A 122 -6.82 -14.96 -2.76
C MET A 122 -5.92 -13.93 -2.07
N TYR A 123 -5.05 -14.39 -1.19
CA TYR A 123 -4.13 -13.55 -0.42
C TYR A 123 -2.72 -13.59 -0.98
N ILE A 124 -2.07 -12.43 -1.04
CA ILE A 124 -0.64 -12.35 -1.34
C ILE A 124 0.15 -11.95 -0.10
N LYS A 125 1.33 -12.57 0.05
CA LYS A 125 2.36 -12.13 0.99
C LYS A 125 3.24 -11.12 0.27
N TYR A 126 3.54 -10.02 0.94
CA TYR A 126 4.41 -8.97 0.39
C TYR A 126 5.39 -8.49 1.45
N ASN A 127 6.47 -7.88 0.98
CA ASN A 127 7.38 -7.08 1.79
C ASN A 127 7.45 -5.68 1.19
N LEU A 128 7.78 -4.68 1.99
CA LEU A 128 8.19 -3.40 1.44
C LEU A 128 9.57 -3.56 0.79
N PRO A 129 9.81 -3.00 -0.41
CA PRO A 129 11.15 -2.95 -0.97
C PRO A 129 12.09 -2.29 0.03
N SER A 130 13.24 -2.90 0.30
CA SER A 130 14.24 -2.31 1.18
C SER A 130 14.77 -1.02 0.56
N ALA A 131 14.24 0.12 0.99
CA ALA A 131 14.93 1.41 0.96
C ALA A 131 15.11 1.82 2.42
N SER A 132 16.37 2.01 2.83
CA SER A 132 16.85 2.25 4.19
C SER A 132 15.87 3.05 5.06
N LEU A 133 15.16 2.36 5.96
CA LEU A 133 14.70 2.97 7.20
C LEU A 133 15.97 3.12 8.04
N THR A 134 16.44 4.36 8.20
CA THR A 134 17.34 4.68 9.31
C THR A 134 16.71 4.09 10.57
N THR A 135 17.43 3.16 11.18
CA THR A 135 17.08 2.60 12.47
C THR A 135 16.94 3.76 13.44
N SER A 136 15.71 4.01 13.89
CA SER A 136 15.48 4.78 15.10
C SER A 136 15.99 3.93 16.26
N GLU A 137 17.29 3.98 16.48
CA GLU A 137 17.85 3.77 17.81
C GLU A 137 17.90 5.12 18.52
N LYS A 138 17.54 5.09 19.80
CA LYS A 138 17.36 6.24 20.68
C LYS A 138 18.60 7.15 20.67
N HIS A 139 18.39 8.39 20.21
CA HIS A 139 18.88 9.71 20.66
C HIS A 139 20.20 9.86 21.47
N PRO A 140 20.85 11.05 21.54
CA PRO A 140 20.45 12.37 21.01
C PRO A 140 21.63 13.21 20.45
N TRP A 141 21.38 14.42 19.93
CA TRP A 141 22.36 15.51 19.69
C TRP A 141 23.32 15.51 18.46
N HIS A 142 23.60 14.40 17.76
CA HIS A 142 24.79 14.39 16.87
C HIS A 142 24.64 14.66 15.37
N ASN A 143 23.46 14.62 14.74
CA ASN A 143 23.38 14.92 13.30
C ASN A 143 22.93 16.36 13.02
N ARG A 144 23.72 17.28 13.58
CA ARG A 144 23.70 18.71 13.30
C ARG A 144 23.98 18.94 11.81
N LEU A 145 23.01 19.56 11.15
CA LEU A 145 23.12 20.47 10.00
C LEU A 145 23.31 19.86 8.59
N GLY A 146 22.25 20.04 7.80
CA GLY A 146 22.21 20.08 6.34
C GLY A 146 20.77 19.84 5.89
N ILE A 147 19.92 20.81 5.55
CA ILE A 147 20.08 22.14 4.94
C ILE A 147 18.92 23.03 5.43
N PRO A 148 19.09 24.34 5.71
CA PRO A 148 18.03 25.20 6.21
C PRO A 148 17.01 25.57 5.12
N VAL A 149 15.72 25.45 5.44
CA VAL A 149 14.63 26.05 4.66
C VAL A 149 14.59 27.55 4.97
N PRO A 150 14.55 28.48 3.98
CA PRO A 150 14.59 29.92 4.22
C PRO A 150 13.55 30.43 5.24
N SER A 151 12.42 29.75 5.35
CA SER A 151 11.32 30.10 6.26
C SER A 151 11.65 29.93 7.74
N VAL A 152 12.71 29.20 8.11
CA VAL A 152 13.08 28.95 9.52
C VAL A 152 14.00 30.05 10.09
N LEU A 153 14.77 30.76 9.25
CA LEU A 153 15.67 31.83 9.71
C LEU A 153 14.93 33.01 10.36
N LYS A 154 13.68 33.28 9.94
CA LYS A 154 12.86 34.36 10.50
C LYS A 154 12.39 34.08 11.94
N TYR A 155 12.34 32.81 12.36
CA TYR A 155 11.91 32.42 13.71
C TYR A 155 13.06 32.18 14.69
N LEU A 156 14.31 32.15 14.20
CA LEU A 156 15.50 31.92 15.03
C LEU A 156 16.21 33.21 15.47
N GLY A 157 15.65 34.39 15.18
CA GLY A 157 16.13 35.67 15.74
C GLY A 157 17.54 36.09 15.30
N LEU A 158 18.11 35.47 14.26
CA LEU A 158 19.42 35.81 13.72
C LEU A 158 19.26 36.76 12.53
N SER A 159 18.79 37.97 12.81
CA SER A 159 19.07 39.15 11.98
C SER A 159 20.38 39.75 12.47
N ASN A 160 21.38 39.80 11.59
CA ASN A 160 22.58 40.60 11.82
C ASN A 160 22.24 42.08 11.57
N GLU A 161 22.39 42.92 12.59
CA GLU A 161 22.63 44.37 12.49
C GLU A 161 23.78 44.67 13.47
N GLU A 162 24.98 44.90 12.96
CA GLU A 162 25.62 46.22 12.77
C GLU A 162 26.03 46.92 14.10
N THR A 163 27.27 46.69 14.52
CA THR A 163 28.32 47.71 14.71
C THR A 163 29.68 47.06 14.95
#